data_AF-A0A520JMI9-F1
#
_entry.id   AF-A0A520JMI9-F1
#
_cell.length_a   1.000
_cell.length_b   1.000
_cell.length_c   1.000
_cell.angle_alpha   90.00
_cell.angle_beta   90.00
_cell.angle_gamma   90.00
#
_symmetry.space_group_name_H-M   'P 1'
#
loop_
_entity.id
_entity.type
_entity.pdbx_description
1 polymer ?
#
loop_
_entity_poly.entity_id
_entity_poly.type
_entity_poly.pdbx_seq_one_letter_code
_entity_poly.pdbx_strand_id
1 'polypeptide(L)'
;MTAPIPPADRRDIPSWMLIAAMFLSFLAAQYHRVFAVDPVRAVPAVASLIVLGAAGAIGRRTARPRLAAGATAFLQMTLFTLLGVVLAYALAARSGVLWDDRLAAADRAIGFDWPVVLHLLDKMPVAIWVLGLAYHSLTVQMIVVIVALSGLSRFDTLRTTVCAAILSGFVTILISGLTPAMGNLFDPDRYHNLWPSVAWLERGLITGLRDGSHHVLDLTMLMGIVSFPSFHATLAAIFIWA
;
A
#
# COMPACT_ATOMS: atom_id res chain seq x y z
N MET A 1 -40.60 -13.73 -5.91
CA MET A 1 -39.47 -13.96 -4.99
C MET A 1 -38.22 -14.15 -5.82
N THR A 2 -37.29 -13.20 -5.81
CA THR A 2 -35.97 -13.36 -6.44
C THR A 2 -35.15 -14.29 -5.55
N ALA A 3 -34.60 -15.37 -6.11
CA ALA A 3 -33.71 -16.25 -5.37
C ALA A 3 -32.52 -15.43 -4.83
N PRO A 4 -32.08 -15.66 -3.57
CA PRO A 4 -30.92 -14.95 -3.03
C PRO A 4 -29.69 -15.25 -3.89
N ILE A 5 -29.03 -14.20 -4.35
CA ILE A 5 -27.79 -14.30 -5.12
C ILE A 5 -26.76 -15.07 -4.27
N PRO A 6 -26.14 -16.15 -4.79
CA PRO A 6 -25.11 -16.88 -4.07
C PRO A 6 -24.03 -15.91 -3.56
N PRO A 7 -23.43 -16.13 -2.37
CA PRO A 7 -22.38 -15.25 -1.88
C PRO A 7 -21.24 -15.07 -2.88
N ALA A 8 -20.93 -16.08 -3.70
CA ALA A 8 -19.92 -15.98 -4.77
C ALA A 8 -20.26 -14.95 -5.87
N ASP A 9 -21.53 -14.65 -6.08
CA ASP A 9 -22.03 -13.75 -7.14
C ASP A 9 -22.34 -12.33 -6.62
N ARG A 10 -22.16 -12.08 -5.31
CA ARG A 10 -22.24 -10.72 -4.75
C ARG A 10 -21.12 -9.87 -5.34
N ARG A 11 -21.49 -8.65 -5.76
CA ARG A 11 -20.58 -7.70 -6.39
C ARG A 11 -19.70 -7.01 -5.35
N ASP A 12 -18.43 -6.86 -5.65
CA ASP A 12 -17.42 -6.18 -4.81
C ASP A 12 -17.50 -4.65 -4.94
N ILE A 13 -18.73 -4.10 -4.97
CA ILE A 13 -19.00 -2.68 -5.29
C ILE A 13 -18.18 -1.72 -4.42
N PRO A 14 -18.08 -1.90 -3.09
CA PRO A 14 -17.32 -0.96 -2.26
C PRO A 14 -15.84 -0.83 -2.67
N SER A 15 -15.16 -1.96 -2.89
CA SER A 15 -13.76 -1.96 -3.34
C SER A 15 -13.59 -1.27 -4.69
N TRP A 16 -14.51 -1.50 -5.63
CA TRP A 16 -14.48 -0.82 -6.94
C TRP A 16 -14.73 0.68 -6.85
N MET A 17 -15.64 1.11 -5.97
CA MET A 17 -15.87 2.54 -5.69
C MET A 17 -14.63 3.20 -5.10
N LEU A 18 -13.93 2.53 -4.17
CA LEU A 18 -12.68 3.04 -3.61
C LEU A 18 -11.58 3.16 -4.66
N ILE A 19 -11.40 2.15 -5.51
CA ILE A 19 -10.45 2.18 -6.62
C ILE A 19 -10.77 3.34 -7.58
N ALA A 20 -12.04 3.54 -7.93
CA ALA A 20 -12.46 4.66 -8.77
C ALA A 20 -12.21 6.01 -8.10
N ALA A 21 -12.53 6.15 -6.81
CA ALA A 21 -12.27 7.37 -6.03
C ALA A 21 -10.76 7.68 -5.95
N MET A 22 -9.93 6.65 -5.80
CA MET A 22 -8.48 6.79 -5.78
C MET A 22 -7.93 7.21 -7.15
N PHE A 23 -8.46 6.66 -8.24
CA PHE A 23 -8.12 7.11 -9.59
C PHE A 23 -8.49 8.58 -9.83
N LEU A 24 -9.71 8.99 -9.44
CA LEU A 24 -10.13 10.39 -9.53
C LEU A 24 -9.27 11.32 -8.67
N SER A 25 -8.89 10.88 -7.46
CA SER A 25 -7.99 11.62 -6.58
C SER A 25 -6.61 11.79 -7.23
N PHE A 26 -6.10 10.77 -7.92
CA PHE A 26 -4.85 10.85 -8.66
C PHE A 26 -4.94 11.84 -9.82
N LEU A 27 -6.02 11.80 -10.61
CA LEU A 27 -6.26 12.78 -11.68
C LEU A 27 -6.31 14.23 -11.13
N ALA A 28 -7.00 14.44 -10.01
CA ALA A 28 -7.05 15.75 -9.36
C ALA A 28 -5.69 16.19 -8.80
N ALA A 29 -4.93 15.26 -8.22
CA ALA A 29 -3.60 15.53 -7.65
C ALA A 29 -2.59 15.90 -8.74
N GLN A 30 -2.58 15.22 -9.89
CA GLN A 30 -1.60 15.49 -10.95
C GLN A 30 -1.98 16.63 -11.91
N TYR A 31 -3.15 17.27 -11.76
CA TYR A 31 -3.69 18.23 -12.73
C TYR A 31 -2.71 19.34 -13.16
N HIS A 32 -1.81 19.79 -12.27
CA HIS A 32 -0.79 20.81 -12.58
C HIS A 32 0.62 20.24 -12.82
N ARG A 33 0.86 18.95 -12.58
CA ARG A 33 2.15 18.28 -12.78
C ARG A 33 1.91 16.98 -13.54
N VAL A 34 2.17 17.00 -14.84
CA VAL A 34 1.93 15.84 -15.70
C VAL A 34 3.01 14.80 -15.44
N PHE A 35 2.69 13.79 -14.65
CA PHE A 35 3.48 12.57 -14.61
C PHE A 35 3.33 11.86 -15.95
N ALA A 36 4.45 11.55 -16.59
CA ALA A 36 4.46 10.68 -17.75
C ALA A 36 4.63 9.23 -17.27
N VAL A 37 3.93 8.29 -17.88
CA VAL A 37 4.16 6.86 -17.64
C VAL A 37 5.04 6.34 -18.77
N ASP A 38 6.13 5.64 -18.42
CA ASP A 38 6.93 4.94 -19.43
C ASP A 38 6.11 3.78 -20.01
N PRO A 39 5.78 3.79 -21.32
CA PRO A 39 4.88 2.81 -21.92
C PRO A 39 5.47 1.40 -21.93
N VAL A 40 6.79 1.26 -22.06
CA VAL A 40 7.46 -0.04 -22.04
C VAL A 40 7.42 -0.62 -20.63
N ARG A 41 7.69 0.22 -19.63
CA ARG A 41 7.67 -0.18 -18.23
C ARG A 41 6.25 -0.35 -17.67
N ALA A 42 5.22 0.13 -18.37
CA ALA A 42 3.83 -0.14 -18.05
C ALA A 42 3.34 -1.53 -18.49
N VAL A 43 4.01 -2.19 -19.45
CA VAL A 43 3.57 -3.47 -20.03
C VAL A 43 3.31 -4.55 -18.97
N PRO A 44 4.20 -4.82 -18.00
CA PRO A 44 3.97 -5.88 -17.01
C PRO A 44 2.73 -5.63 -16.14
N ALA A 45 2.50 -4.37 -15.77
CA ALA A 45 1.32 -3.97 -15.00
C ALA A 45 0.03 -4.21 -15.81
N VAL A 46 -0.02 -3.71 -17.05
CA VAL A 46 -1.18 -3.89 -17.95
C VAL A 46 -1.44 -5.37 -18.23
N ALA A 47 -0.38 -6.15 -18.52
CA ALA A 47 -0.50 -7.59 -18.73
C ALA A 47 -1.08 -8.30 -17.49
N SER A 48 -0.62 -7.94 -16.30
CA SER A 48 -1.14 -8.51 -15.04
C SER A 48 -2.63 -8.19 -14.85
N LEU A 49 -3.06 -6.96 -15.14
CA LEU A 49 -4.48 -6.58 -15.08
C LEU A 49 -5.33 -7.36 -16.07
N ILE A 50 -4.85 -7.55 -17.31
CA ILE A 50 -5.54 -8.32 -18.34
C ILE A 50 -5.67 -9.79 -17.91
N VAL A 51 -4.58 -10.40 -17.45
CA VAL A 51 -4.56 -11.81 -17.01
C VAL A 51 -5.53 -12.03 -15.85
N LEU A 52 -5.50 -11.17 -14.82
CA LEU A 52 -6.39 -11.28 -13.67
C LEU A 52 -7.86 -11.02 -14.05
N GLY A 53 -8.11 -10.03 -14.92
CA GLY A 53 -9.44 -9.76 -15.46
C GLY A 53 -10.00 -10.94 -16.27
N ALA A 54 -9.18 -11.53 -17.14
CA ALA A 54 -9.51 -12.71 -17.93
C ALA A 54 -9.76 -13.94 -17.03
N ALA A 55 -8.89 -14.20 -16.04
CA ALA A 55 -9.08 -15.29 -15.08
C ALA A 55 -10.39 -15.13 -14.29
N GLY A 56 -10.73 -13.90 -13.87
CA GLY A 56 -12.00 -13.59 -13.23
C GLY A 56 -13.20 -13.87 -14.15
N ALA A 57 -13.12 -13.44 -15.42
CA ALA A 57 -14.18 -13.67 -16.40
C ALA A 57 -14.36 -15.15 -16.76
N ILE A 58 -13.26 -15.89 -16.94
CA ILE A 58 -13.25 -17.34 -17.17
C ILE A 58 -13.84 -18.05 -15.96
N GLY A 59 -13.43 -17.68 -14.74
CA GLY A 59 -13.96 -18.24 -13.51
C GLY A 59 -15.48 -18.12 -13.41
N ARG A 60 -16.04 -16.96 -13.76
CA ARG A 60 -17.50 -16.75 -13.81
C ARG A 60 -18.17 -17.58 -14.90
N ARG A 61 -17.65 -17.55 -16.12
CA ARG A 61 -18.24 -18.27 -17.27
C ARG A 61 -18.21 -19.79 -17.12
N THR A 62 -17.20 -20.32 -16.43
CA THR A 62 -17.01 -21.76 -16.23
C THR A 62 -17.54 -22.27 -14.88
N ALA A 63 -18.33 -21.47 -14.17
CA ALA A 63 -18.88 -21.79 -12.84
C ALA A 63 -17.81 -22.21 -11.82
N ARG A 64 -16.65 -21.55 -11.85
CA ARG A 64 -15.52 -21.72 -10.91
C ARG A 64 -15.44 -20.51 -9.97
N PRO A 65 -16.30 -20.42 -8.93
CA PRO A 65 -16.41 -19.23 -8.09
C PRO A 65 -15.13 -18.90 -7.32
N ARG A 66 -14.33 -19.91 -6.95
CA ARG A 66 -13.01 -19.72 -6.30
C ARG A 66 -12.02 -19.02 -7.22
N LEU A 67 -11.93 -19.44 -8.48
CA LEU A 67 -11.08 -18.77 -9.47
C LEU A 67 -11.54 -17.32 -9.68
N ALA A 68 -12.85 -17.12 -9.82
CA ALA A 68 -13.42 -15.78 -10.01
C ALA A 68 -13.10 -14.85 -8.83
N ALA A 69 -13.36 -15.30 -7.60
CA ALA A 69 -13.17 -14.51 -6.39
C ALA A 69 -11.68 -14.19 -6.13
N GLY A 70 -10.80 -15.19 -6.26
CA GLY A 70 -9.36 -15.00 -6.09
C GLY A 70 -8.79 -14.05 -7.14
N ALA A 71 -9.14 -14.24 -8.42
CA ALA A 71 -8.68 -13.38 -9.49
C ALA A 71 -9.19 -11.93 -9.35
N THR A 72 -10.44 -11.75 -8.90
CA THR A 72 -10.98 -10.41 -8.63
C THR A 72 -10.31 -9.74 -7.43
N ALA A 73 -10.05 -10.47 -6.33
CA ALA A 73 -9.32 -9.94 -5.18
C ALA A 73 -7.89 -9.50 -5.56
N PHE A 74 -7.16 -10.34 -6.32
CA PHE A 74 -5.84 -9.98 -6.83
C PHE A 74 -5.91 -8.78 -7.78
N LEU A 75 -6.90 -8.71 -8.67
CA LEU A 75 -7.07 -7.57 -9.57
C LEU A 75 -7.27 -6.26 -8.79
N GLN A 76 -8.11 -6.30 -7.76
CA GLN A 76 -8.37 -5.14 -6.90
C GLN A 76 -7.13 -4.70 -6.13
N MET A 77 -6.38 -5.64 -5.55
CA MET A 77 -5.14 -5.33 -4.83
C MET A 77 -4.05 -4.81 -5.78
N THR A 78 -3.93 -5.35 -6.99
CA THR A 78 -2.99 -4.85 -8.01
C THR A 78 -3.35 -3.42 -8.43
N LEU A 79 -4.63 -3.15 -8.70
CA LEU A 79 -5.09 -1.79 -9.01
C LEU A 79 -4.87 -0.84 -7.84
N PHE A 80 -5.11 -1.30 -6.62
CA PHE A 80 -4.84 -0.52 -5.42
C PHE A 80 -3.35 -0.17 -5.30
N THR A 81 -2.45 -1.12 -5.49
CA THR A 81 -1.00 -0.85 -5.45
C THR A 81 -0.60 0.15 -6.53
N LEU A 82 -1.02 -0.06 -7.78
CA LEU A 82 -0.69 0.82 -8.89
C LEU A 82 -1.19 2.25 -8.64
N LEU A 83 -2.49 2.40 -8.38
CA LEU A 83 -3.12 3.70 -8.22
C LEU A 83 -2.75 4.39 -6.90
N GLY A 84 -2.58 3.62 -5.83
CA GLY A 84 -2.20 4.13 -4.52
C GLY A 84 -0.79 4.69 -4.50
N VAL A 85 0.16 3.98 -5.11
CA VAL A 85 1.54 4.47 -5.22
C VAL A 85 1.61 5.74 -6.08
N VAL A 86 0.99 5.75 -7.27
CA VAL A 86 1.04 6.96 -8.12
C VAL A 86 0.27 8.14 -7.51
N LEU A 87 -0.80 7.88 -6.75
CA LEU A 87 -1.47 8.92 -5.95
C LEU A 87 -0.53 9.46 -4.88
N ALA A 88 0.14 8.60 -4.12
CA ALA A 88 1.10 9.01 -3.10
C ALA A 88 2.23 9.86 -3.71
N TYR A 89 2.72 9.50 -4.90
CA TYR A 89 3.73 10.27 -5.61
C TYR A 89 3.22 11.66 -6.02
N ALA A 90 1.99 11.72 -6.54
CA ALA A 90 1.37 12.99 -6.92
C ALA A 90 1.11 13.92 -5.72
N LEU A 91 0.72 13.35 -4.57
CA LEU A 91 0.56 14.10 -3.33
C LEU A 91 1.92 14.56 -2.78
N ALA A 92 2.93 13.69 -2.77
CA ALA A 92 4.28 14.03 -2.34
C ALA A 92 4.87 15.17 -3.17
N ALA A 93 4.71 15.14 -4.50
CA ALA A 93 5.15 16.21 -5.40
C ALA A 93 4.49 17.57 -5.13
N ARG A 94 3.30 17.59 -4.53
CA ARG A 94 2.56 18.81 -4.18
C ARG A 94 2.71 19.22 -2.71
N SER A 95 3.35 18.38 -1.92
CA SER A 95 3.29 18.51 -0.47
C SER A 95 4.17 19.66 0.05
N GLY A 96 3.65 20.38 1.04
CA GLY A 96 4.27 21.56 1.63
C GLY A 96 5.40 21.22 2.61
N VAL A 97 5.57 22.08 3.63
CA VAL A 97 6.56 21.88 4.70
C VAL A 97 6.37 20.50 5.33
N LEU A 98 7.49 19.80 5.54
CA LEU A 98 7.54 18.51 6.18
C LEU A 98 7.08 18.57 7.64
N TRP A 99 6.37 17.54 8.09
CA TRP A 99 5.77 17.44 9.42
C TRP A 99 6.65 16.69 10.41
N ASP A 100 7.85 16.25 10.02
CA ASP A 100 8.75 15.44 10.85
C ASP A 100 8.95 16.04 12.25
N ASP A 101 9.21 17.35 12.37
CA ASP A 101 9.36 18.02 13.67
C ASP A 101 8.09 18.02 14.53
N ARG A 102 6.91 18.16 13.88
CA ARG A 102 5.61 18.17 14.55
C ARG A 102 5.25 16.77 15.05
N LEU A 103 5.50 15.76 14.23
CA LEU A 103 5.30 14.35 14.58
C LEU A 103 6.24 13.96 15.73
N ALA A 104 7.53 14.32 15.65
CA ALA A 104 8.49 14.08 16.72
C ALA A 104 8.12 14.83 18.03
N ALA A 105 7.54 16.03 17.93
CA ALA A 105 7.02 16.74 19.11
C ALA A 105 5.79 16.05 19.71
N ALA A 106 4.88 15.53 18.88
CA ALA A 106 3.73 14.75 19.34
C ALA A 106 4.17 13.44 20.03
N ASP A 107 5.16 12.75 19.48
CA ASP A 107 5.77 11.55 20.09
C ASP A 107 6.32 11.89 21.49
N ARG A 108 7.11 12.96 21.61
CA ARG A 108 7.61 13.41 22.92
C ARG A 108 6.51 13.79 23.90
N ALA A 109 5.41 14.37 23.43
CA ALA A 109 4.28 14.76 24.29
C ALA A 109 3.58 13.55 24.94
N ILE A 110 3.64 12.38 24.31
CA ILE A 110 3.14 11.11 24.88
C ILE A 110 4.23 10.28 25.57
N GLY A 111 5.44 10.84 25.74
CA GLY A 111 6.57 10.18 26.38
C GLY A 111 7.35 9.22 25.48
N PHE A 112 7.18 9.31 24.16
CA PHE A 112 7.91 8.50 23.19
C PHE A 112 9.16 9.23 22.69
N ASP A 113 10.34 8.67 23.00
CA ASP A 113 11.65 9.23 22.63
C ASP A 113 12.36 8.32 21.62
N TRP A 114 12.42 8.77 20.36
CA TRP A 114 13.05 8.03 19.26
C TRP A 114 14.53 7.70 19.50
N PRO A 115 15.40 8.64 19.91
CA PRO A 115 16.78 8.33 20.30
C PRO A 115 16.90 7.19 21.32
N VAL A 116 16.07 7.18 22.36
CA VAL A 116 16.05 6.09 23.35
C VAL A 116 15.64 4.77 22.71
N VAL A 117 14.59 4.76 21.90
CA VAL A 117 14.10 3.58 21.19
C VAL A 117 15.16 3.02 20.23
N LEU A 118 15.82 3.88 19.45
CA LEU A 118 16.87 3.49 18.52
C LEU A 118 18.07 2.88 19.27
N HIS A 119 18.51 3.50 20.37
CA HIS A 119 19.61 2.96 21.18
C HIS A 119 19.26 1.61 21.83
N LEU A 120 18.00 1.41 22.22
CA LEU A 120 17.53 0.13 22.74
C LEU A 120 17.46 -0.95 21.64
N LEU A 121 16.92 -0.60 20.46
CA LEU A 121 16.85 -1.52 19.31
C LEU A 121 18.25 -1.91 18.84
N ASP A 122 19.20 -1.00 18.82
CA ASP A 122 20.60 -1.27 18.45
C ASP A 122 21.26 -2.35 19.33
N LYS A 123 20.79 -2.52 20.57
CA LYS A 123 21.25 -3.57 21.49
C LYS A 123 20.53 -4.91 21.29
N MET A 124 19.49 -4.96 20.46
CA MET A 124 18.63 -6.12 20.26
C MET A 124 18.53 -6.50 18.77
N PRO A 125 19.64 -6.92 18.13
CA PRO A 125 19.65 -7.23 16.69
C PRO A 125 18.61 -8.29 16.30
N VAL A 126 18.37 -9.30 17.15
CA VAL A 126 17.33 -10.32 16.91
C VAL A 126 15.93 -9.69 16.83
N ALA A 127 15.63 -8.70 17.68
CA ALA A 127 14.34 -8.00 17.64
C ALA A 127 14.19 -7.22 16.33
N ILE A 128 15.26 -6.54 15.86
CA ILE A 128 15.26 -5.85 14.56
C ILE A 128 15.00 -6.83 13.43
N TRP A 129 15.67 -8.00 13.42
CA TRP A 129 15.46 -9.03 12.40
C TRP A 129 14.01 -9.56 12.40
N VAL A 130 13.44 -9.85 13.56
CA VAL A 130 12.06 -10.32 13.68
C VAL A 130 11.07 -9.25 13.22
N LEU A 131 11.27 -7.98 13.60
CA LEU A 131 10.44 -6.86 13.16
C LEU A 131 10.53 -6.67 11.64
N GLY A 132 11.74 -6.72 11.08
CA GLY A 132 11.97 -6.65 9.64
C GLY A 132 11.29 -7.79 8.89
N LEU A 133 11.43 -9.04 9.39
CA LEU A 133 10.77 -10.20 8.81
C LEU A 133 9.24 -10.07 8.85
N ALA A 134 8.69 -9.66 10.00
CA ALA A 134 7.25 -9.43 10.14
C ALA A 134 6.78 -8.38 9.12
N TYR A 135 7.49 -7.25 9.00
CA TYR A 135 7.16 -6.17 8.08
C TYR A 135 7.23 -6.62 6.60
N HIS A 136 8.32 -7.24 6.18
CA HIS A 136 8.51 -7.69 4.80
C HIS A 136 7.63 -8.89 4.42
N SER A 137 7.12 -9.63 5.40
CA SER A 137 6.21 -10.75 5.14
C SER A 137 4.79 -10.32 4.75
N LEU A 138 4.39 -9.06 4.97
CA LEU A 138 3.01 -8.60 4.79
C LEU A 138 2.48 -8.80 3.36
N THR A 139 3.32 -8.62 2.34
CA THR A 139 2.94 -8.90 0.95
C THR A 139 2.63 -10.38 0.74
N VAL A 140 3.48 -11.27 1.26
CA VAL A 140 3.26 -12.72 1.18
C VAL A 140 2.03 -13.12 1.99
N GLN A 141 1.81 -12.53 3.17
CA GLN A 141 0.62 -12.74 3.98
C GLN A 141 -0.66 -12.38 3.21
N MET A 142 -0.70 -11.23 2.51
CA MET A 142 -1.86 -10.86 1.68
C MET A 142 -2.13 -11.90 0.59
N ILE A 143 -1.10 -12.38 -0.10
CA ILE A 143 -1.23 -13.42 -1.13
C ILE A 143 -1.81 -14.70 -0.52
N VAL A 144 -1.27 -15.14 0.62
CA VAL A 144 -1.75 -16.33 1.35
C VAL A 144 -3.20 -16.17 1.77
N VAL A 145 -3.57 -15.02 2.33
CA VAL A 145 -4.96 -14.72 2.75
C VAL A 145 -5.92 -14.79 1.56
N ILE A 146 -5.57 -14.18 0.41
CA ILE A 146 -6.40 -14.23 -0.79
C ILE A 146 -6.58 -15.67 -1.28
N VAL A 147 -5.48 -16.43 -1.38
CA VAL A 147 -5.51 -17.83 -1.85
C VAL A 147 -6.30 -18.71 -0.89
N ALA A 148 -6.05 -18.59 0.42
CA ALA A 148 -6.71 -19.39 1.44
C ALA A 148 -8.21 -19.10 1.51
N LEU A 149 -8.62 -17.83 1.63
CA LEU A 149 -10.03 -17.47 1.73
C LEU A 149 -10.80 -17.81 0.45
N SER A 150 -10.18 -17.62 -0.72
CA SER A 150 -10.78 -18.03 -1.99
C SER A 150 -10.90 -19.55 -2.10
N GLY A 151 -9.84 -20.29 -1.77
CA GLY A 151 -9.80 -21.75 -1.80
C GLY A 151 -10.80 -22.41 -0.85
N LEU A 152 -10.98 -21.83 0.33
CA LEU A 152 -11.93 -22.24 1.36
C LEU A 152 -13.37 -21.73 1.11
N SER A 153 -13.61 -21.06 -0.02
CA SER A 153 -14.92 -20.49 -0.35
C SER A 153 -15.46 -19.47 0.68
N ARG A 154 -14.57 -18.82 1.44
CA ARG A 154 -14.87 -17.77 2.42
C ARG A 154 -14.98 -16.41 1.73
N PHE A 155 -15.87 -16.31 0.75
CA PHE A 155 -15.94 -15.17 -0.17
C PHE A 155 -16.30 -13.85 0.52
N ASP A 156 -17.21 -13.87 1.49
CA ASP A 156 -17.57 -12.64 2.22
C ASP A 156 -16.39 -12.12 3.06
N THR A 157 -15.65 -13.00 3.75
CA THR A 157 -14.42 -12.63 4.46
C THR A 157 -13.37 -12.07 3.50
N LEU A 158 -13.13 -12.72 2.35
CA LEU A 158 -12.19 -12.24 1.34
C LEU A 158 -12.51 -10.81 0.87
N ARG A 159 -13.79 -10.53 0.60
CA ARG A 159 -14.24 -9.20 0.18
C ARG A 159 -14.03 -8.15 1.24
N THR A 160 -14.39 -8.46 2.48
CA THR A 160 -14.18 -7.54 3.61
C THR A 160 -12.70 -7.27 3.83
N THR A 161 -11.84 -8.30 3.78
CA THR A 161 -10.39 -8.15 3.90
C THR A 161 -9.82 -7.23 2.82
N VAL A 162 -10.16 -7.48 1.55
CA VAL A 162 -9.68 -6.65 0.43
C VAL A 162 -10.22 -5.22 0.52
N CYS A 163 -11.52 -5.05 0.81
CA CYS A 163 -12.12 -3.74 0.96
C CYS A 163 -11.49 -2.95 2.12
N ALA A 164 -11.24 -3.60 3.26
CA ALA A 164 -10.61 -2.98 4.42
C ALA A 164 -9.18 -2.55 4.11
N ALA A 165 -8.40 -3.39 3.41
CA ALA A 165 -7.04 -3.05 2.99
C ALA A 165 -7.00 -1.87 2.02
N ILE A 166 -7.90 -1.84 1.03
CA ILE A 166 -7.99 -0.73 0.07
C ILE A 166 -8.42 0.56 0.79
N LEU A 167 -9.42 0.48 1.67
CA LEU A 167 -9.90 1.64 2.42
C LEU A 167 -8.82 2.20 3.36
N SER A 168 -8.17 1.35 4.16
CA SER A 168 -7.14 1.80 5.09
C SER A 168 -5.94 2.38 4.34
N GLY A 169 -5.51 1.72 3.27
CA GLY A 169 -4.47 2.21 2.39
C GLY A 169 -4.81 3.57 1.78
N PHE A 170 -6.01 3.72 1.22
CA PHE A 170 -6.43 4.98 0.61
C PHE A 170 -6.49 6.12 1.64
N VAL A 171 -7.04 5.87 2.83
CA VAL A 171 -7.06 6.86 3.92
C VAL A 171 -5.65 7.23 4.37
N THR A 172 -4.74 6.25 4.52
CA THR A 172 -3.35 6.53 4.91
C THR A 172 -2.62 7.40 3.89
N ILE A 173 -2.83 7.15 2.60
CA ILE A 173 -2.25 7.96 1.51
C ILE A 173 -2.78 9.40 1.56
N LEU A 174 -4.09 9.59 1.76
CA LEU A 174 -4.69 10.92 1.84
C LEU A 174 -4.16 11.71 3.04
N ILE A 175 -4.09 11.08 4.23
CA ILE A 175 -3.53 11.72 5.42
C ILE A 175 -2.06 12.06 5.19
N SER A 176 -1.28 11.15 4.59
CA SER A 176 0.13 11.39 4.27
C SER A 176 0.34 12.59 3.35
N GLY A 177 -0.56 12.82 2.39
CA GLY A 177 -0.51 14.02 1.56
C GLY A 177 -0.74 15.33 2.34
N LEU A 178 -1.52 15.28 3.42
CA LEU A 178 -1.80 16.42 4.30
C LEU A 178 -0.72 16.63 5.37
N THR A 179 -0.09 15.54 5.81
CA THR A 179 0.97 15.50 6.81
C THR A 179 2.24 14.88 6.22
N PRO A 180 2.84 15.51 5.18
CA PRO A 180 4.01 14.94 4.51
C PRO A 180 5.15 14.79 5.50
N ALA A 181 5.76 13.61 5.53
CA ALA A 181 6.88 13.30 6.40
C ALA A 181 7.91 12.49 5.62
N MET A 182 9.19 12.71 5.90
CA MET A 182 10.27 11.85 5.41
C MET A 182 10.39 10.58 6.24
N GLY A 183 9.82 10.60 7.45
CA GLY A 183 9.92 9.52 8.42
C GLY A 183 11.13 9.71 9.34
N ASN A 184 11.28 8.79 10.29
CA ASN A 184 12.36 8.88 11.25
C ASN A 184 13.72 8.52 10.61
N LEU A 185 14.40 9.54 10.11
CA LEU A 185 15.75 9.47 9.55
C LEU A 185 16.76 9.56 10.69
N PHE A 186 17.46 8.47 10.98
CA PHE A 186 18.56 8.44 11.94
C PHE A 186 19.91 8.31 11.24
N ASP A 187 20.94 8.89 11.84
CA ASP A 187 22.34 8.78 11.41
C ASP A 187 22.86 7.35 11.64
N PRO A 188 23.09 6.54 10.58
CA PRO A 188 23.46 5.13 10.73
C PRO A 188 24.85 4.96 11.35
N ASP A 189 25.76 5.93 11.21
CA ASP A 189 27.11 5.85 11.77
C ASP A 189 27.12 5.87 13.31
N ARG A 190 25.99 6.21 13.93
CA ARG A 190 25.81 6.21 15.39
C ARG A 190 25.38 4.86 15.97
N TYR A 191 25.13 3.87 15.13
CA TYR A 191 24.55 2.59 15.55
C TYR A 191 25.31 1.42 14.93
N HIS A 192 25.48 0.34 15.69
CA HIS A 192 26.30 -0.80 15.26
C HIS A 192 25.49 -1.87 14.52
N ASN A 193 24.22 -2.03 14.88
CA ASN A 193 23.32 -3.08 14.43
C ASN A 193 22.08 -2.55 13.71
N LEU A 194 21.83 -1.23 13.74
CA LEU A 194 20.78 -0.59 12.94
C LEU A 194 21.28 -0.30 11.52
N TRP A 195 20.53 -0.80 10.54
CA TRP A 195 20.80 -0.58 9.13
C TRP A 195 19.91 0.55 8.62
N PRO A 196 20.32 1.31 7.59
CA PRO A 196 19.50 2.37 7.02
C PRO A 196 18.08 1.86 6.74
N SER A 197 17.09 2.48 7.38
CA SER A 197 15.68 2.11 7.27
C SER A 197 15.16 2.32 5.84
N VAL A 198 13.98 1.75 5.53
CA VAL A 198 13.29 1.99 4.25
C VAL A 198 13.11 3.49 3.98
N ALA A 199 13.00 4.33 5.01
CA ALA A 199 12.96 5.79 4.87
C ALA A 199 14.19 6.38 4.16
N TRP A 200 15.36 5.73 4.23
CA TRP A 200 16.55 6.14 3.46
C TRP A 200 16.42 5.81 1.97
N LEU A 201 15.79 4.70 1.61
CA LEU A 201 15.49 4.34 0.23
C LEU A 201 14.44 5.29 -0.37
N GLU A 202 13.42 5.64 0.42
CA GLU A 202 12.34 6.54 0.02
C GLU A 202 12.80 7.99 -0.11
N ARG A 203 13.82 8.43 0.65
CA ARG A 203 14.30 9.83 0.69
C ARG A 203 14.63 10.40 -0.68
N GLY A 204 15.39 9.66 -1.49
CA GLY A 204 15.80 10.11 -2.83
C GLY A 204 14.60 10.32 -3.74
N LEU A 205 13.67 9.36 -3.71
CA LEU A 205 12.44 9.42 -4.47
C LEU A 205 11.53 10.57 -4.01
N ILE A 206 11.31 10.74 -2.70
CA ILE A 206 10.47 11.83 -2.17
C ILE A 206 11.05 13.20 -2.53
N THR A 207 12.36 13.40 -2.36
CA THR A 207 13.04 14.64 -2.74
C THR A 207 12.84 14.92 -4.23
N GLY A 208 13.09 13.90 -5.06
CA GLY A 208 12.98 14.01 -6.51
C GLY A 208 11.56 14.28 -7.03
N LEU A 209 10.54 13.75 -6.36
CA LEU A 209 9.14 14.03 -6.65
C LEU A 209 8.79 15.49 -6.33
N ARG A 210 9.33 16.02 -5.22
CA ARG A 210 9.09 17.38 -4.75
C ARG A 210 9.76 18.42 -5.65
N ASP A 211 11.02 18.22 -6.00
CA ASP A 211 11.80 19.13 -6.86
C ASP A 211 11.48 18.98 -8.36
N GLY A 212 10.79 17.90 -8.77
CA GLY A 212 10.36 17.67 -10.14
C GLY A 212 11.35 16.90 -11.01
N SER A 213 12.51 16.53 -10.47
CA SER A 213 13.49 15.67 -11.16
C SER A 213 12.93 14.28 -11.45
N HIS A 214 12.01 13.79 -10.62
CA HIS A 214 11.24 12.57 -10.85
C HIS A 214 9.81 12.88 -11.34
N HIS A 215 9.62 12.87 -12.65
CA HIS A 215 8.31 13.09 -13.30
C HIS A 215 7.89 11.95 -14.26
N VAL A 216 8.79 11.00 -14.52
CA VAL A 216 8.49 9.78 -15.29
C VAL A 216 8.27 8.62 -14.34
N LEU A 217 7.09 8.01 -14.41
CA LEU A 217 6.67 6.89 -13.57
C LEU A 217 7.09 5.57 -14.22
N ASP A 218 7.95 4.85 -13.51
CA ASP A 218 8.29 3.46 -13.79
C ASP A 218 7.37 2.53 -13.00
N LEU A 219 6.42 1.89 -13.70
CA LEU A 219 5.48 0.97 -13.05
C LEU A 219 6.11 -0.38 -12.65
N THR A 220 7.36 -0.66 -13.02
CA THR A 220 8.10 -1.85 -12.59
C THR A 220 8.84 -1.66 -11.27
N MET A 221 9.04 -0.40 -10.86
CA MET A 221 9.79 -0.02 -9.65
C MET A 221 8.96 0.85 -8.70
N LEU A 222 7.67 0.55 -8.58
CA LEU A 222 6.78 1.24 -7.65
C LEU A 222 7.15 0.89 -6.20
N MET A 223 7.34 1.92 -5.39
CA MET A 223 7.70 1.82 -3.98
C MET A 223 6.70 2.64 -3.16
N GLY A 224 6.21 2.08 -2.06
CA GLY A 224 5.42 2.86 -1.11
C GLY A 224 6.30 3.92 -0.44
N ILE A 225 5.83 5.17 -0.40
CA ILE A 225 6.57 6.31 0.20
C ILE A 225 5.82 6.94 1.38
N VAL A 226 4.76 6.28 1.86
CA VAL A 226 3.92 6.79 2.94
C VAL A 226 4.58 6.45 4.28
N SER A 227 5.26 7.44 4.87
CA SER A 227 5.91 7.31 6.17
C SER A 227 4.94 7.44 7.36
N PHE A 228 3.91 8.28 7.25
CA PHE A 228 2.87 8.45 8.27
C PHE A 228 1.51 8.80 7.65
N PRO A 229 0.41 8.22 8.14
CA PRO A 229 0.32 7.08 9.07
C PRO A 229 0.67 5.75 8.37
N SER A 230 1.06 4.73 9.14
CA SER A 230 1.53 3.45 8.58
C SER A 230 0.39 2.56 8.06
N PHE A 231 0.39 2.29 6.76
CA PHE A 231 -0.51 1.30 6.14
C PHE A 231 -0.24 -0.13 6.62
N HIS A 232 1.04 -0.51 6.75
CA HIS A 232 1.45 -1.86 7.15
C HIS A 232 0.94 -2.24 8.54
N ALA A 233 0.84 -1.29 9.46
CA ALA A 233 0.22 -1.50 10.78
C ALA A 233 -1.26 -1.91 10.65
N THR A 234 -2.00 -1.29 9.73
CA THR A 234 -3.41 -1.65 9.48
C THR A 234 -3.54 -3.02 8.83
N LEU A 235 -2.62 -3.39 7.92
CA LEU A 235 -2.60 -4.72 7.31
C LEU A 235 -2.38 -5.82 8.34
N ALA A 236 -1.46 -5.64 9.28
CA ALA A 236 -1.23 -6.61 10.35
C ALA A 236 -2.51 -6.89 11.16
N ALA A 237 -3.26 -5.84 11.52
CA ALA A 237 -4.53 -5.98 12.22
C ALA A 237 -5.59 -6.70 11.37
N ILE A 238 -5.66 -6.41 10.07
CA ILE A 238 -6.57 -7.07 9.14
C ILE A 238 -6.23 -8.57 9.01
N PHE A 239 -4.95 -8.92 8.92
CA PHE A 239 -4.52 -10.32 8.80
C PHE A 239 -4.74 -11.13 10.07
N ILE A 240 -4.65 -10.52 11.25
CA ILE A 240 -4.99 -11.19 12.52
C ILE A 240 -6.49 -11.56 12.56
N TRP A 241 -7.34 -10.76 11.93
CA TRP A 241 -8.79 -11.00 11.88
C TRP A 241 -9.24 -11.99 10.79
N ALA A 242 -8.60 -11.93 9.62
CA ALA A 242 -9.02 -12.60 8.39
C ALA A 242 -8.86 -14.13 8.43
#